data_AF-A0A357CZ45-F1
#
_entry.id   AF-A0A357CZ45-F1
#
_cell.length_a   1.000
_cell.length_b   1.000
_cell.length_c   1.000
_cell.angle_alpha   90.00
_cell.angle_beta   90.00
_cell.angle_gamma   90.00
#
_symmetry.space_group_name_H-M   'P 1'
#
loop_
_entity.id
_entity.type
_entity.pdbx_description
1 polymer ?
#
loop_
_entity_poly.entity_id
_entity_poly.type
_entity_poly.pdbx_seq_one_letter_code
_entity_poly.pdbx_strand_id
1 'polypeptide(L)' 'DFFAEGGIEDMRMSDYFLELPLGEGAVDFDAYIKALEDIGYKGFLTIERECGANPYADIKMAV' A
#
# COMPACT_ATOMS: atom_id res chain seq x y z
N ASP A 1 -17.35 6.57 8.20
CA ASP A 1 -17.45 6.74 6.74
C ASP A 1 -17.70 5.39 6.09
N PHE A 2 -18.78 5.28 5.30
CA PHE A 2 -19.17 4.04 4.61
C PHE A 2 -18.68 4.09 3.16
N PHE A 3 -18.10 2.98 2.70
CA PHE A 3 -17.47 2.86 1.38
C PHE A 3 -18.47 2.92 0.21
N ALA A 4 -19.74 2.51 0.42
CA ALA A 4 -20.82 2.65 -0.56
C ALA A 4 -22.21 2.60 0.09
N GLU A 5 -23.19 3.30 -0.50
CA GLU A 5 -24.60 3.28 -0.05
C GLU A 5 -25.22 1.91 -0.35
N GLY A 6 -25.68 1.22 0.71
CA GLY A 6 -26.17 -0.17 0.67
C GLY A 6 -25.17 -1.26 1.09
N GLY A 7 -24.00 -0.88 1.61
CA GLY A 7 -22.94 -1.81 2.03
C GLY A 7 -23.12 -2.47 3.40
N ILE A 8 -22.48 -3.63 3.55
CA ILE A 8 -22.38 -4.50 4.73
C ILE A 8 -22.10 -3.68 6.00
N GLU A 9 -23.06 -3.67 6.93
CA GLU A 9 -23.11 -2.78 8.10
C GLU A 9 -21.93 -2.92 9.09
N ASP A 10 -21.09 -3.95 8.95
CA ASP A 10 -20.01 -4.27 9.89
C ASP A 10 -18.62 -4.45 9.26
N MET A 11 -18.41 -3.99 8.01
CA MET A 11 -17.04 -3.94 7.47
C MET A 11 -16.33 -2.68 7.95
N ARG A 12 -15.49 -2.83 8.97
CA ARG A 12 -14.53 -1.78 9.34
C ARG A 12 -13.37 -1.82 8.36
N MET A 13 -13.13 -0.71 7.65
CA MET A 13 -12.02 -0.62 6.68
C MET A 13 -10.68 -0.97 7.31
N SER A 14 -10.45 -0.62 8.58
CA SER A 14 -9.25 -0.97 9.34
C SER A 14 -8.99 -2.47 9.47
N ASP A 15 -10.04 -3.29 9.39
CA ASP A 15 -9.93 -4.73 9.57
C ASP A 15 -9.48 -5.43 8.29
N TYR A 16 -9.54 -4.74 7.15
CA TYR A 16 -9.25 -5.30 5.82
C TYR A 16 -8.18 -4.52 5.04
N PHE A 17 -8.06 -3.21 5.28
CA PHE A 17 -7.18 -2.29 4.57
C PHE A 17 -6.35 -1.51 5.59
N LEU A 18 -5.29 -2.16 6.07
CA LEU A 18 -4.31 -1.55 6.97
C LEU A 18 -3.08 -1.09 6.19
N GLU A 19 -2.82 0.21 6.19
CA GLU A 19 -1.55 0.73 5.70
C GLU A 19 -0.43 0.43 6.72
N LEU A 20 0.68 -0.13 6.21
CA LEU A 20 1.90 -0.41 6.98
C LEU A 20 3.10 0.18 6.25
N PRO A 21 4.22 0.46 6.95
CA PRO A 21 5.46 0.86 6.29
C PRO A 21 5.88 -0.10 5.16
N LEU A 22 6.66 0.41 4.20
CA LEU A 22 7.15 -0.39 3.08
C LEU A 22 7.93 -1.62 3.61
N GLY A 23 7.56 -2.81 3.14
CA GLY A 23 8.18 -4.07 3.57
C GLY A 23 7.65 -4.65 4.89
N GLU A 24 6.81 -3.93 5.63
CA GLU A 24 6.17 -4.46 6.86
C GLU A 24 4.78 -5.05 6.62
N GLY A 25 4.23 -4.86 5.41
CA GLY A 25 2.96 -5.42 4.98
C GLY A 25 3.04 -6.85 4.43
N ALA A 26 1.91 -7.35 3.92
CA ALA A 26 1.80 -8.68 3.34
C ALA A 26 2.17 -8.76 1.84
N VAL A 27 2.72 -7.68 1.27
CA VAL A 27 3.12 -7.66 -0.14
C VAL A 27 4.42 -8.42 -0.33
N ASP A 28 4.41 -9.44 -1.19
CA ASP A 28 5.62 -10.13 -1.64
C ASP A 28 6.29 -9.28 -2.74
N PHE A 29 7.18 -8.39 -2.33
CA PHE A 29 7.90 -7.49 -3.25
C PHE A 29 8.81 -8.24 -4.20
N ASP A 30 9.45 -9.34 -3.77
CA ASP A 30 10.33 -10.12 -4.64
C ASP A 30 9.55 -10.71 -5.81
N ALA A 31 8.40 -11.35 -5.54
CA ALA A 31 7.53 -11.88 -6.57
C ALA A 31 6.93 -10.78 -7.46
N TYR A 32 6.52 -9.65 -6.85
CA TYR A 32 5.92 -8.53 -7.58
C TYR A 32 6.90 -7.85 -8.54
N ILE A 33 8.10 -7.53 -8.08
CA ILE A 33 9.15 -6.92 -8.92
C ILE A 33 9.57 -7.89 -10.01
N LYS A 34 9.73 -9.18 -9.70
CA LYS A 34 10.01 -10.20 -10.71
C LYS A 34 8.94 -10.23 -11.81
N ALA A 35 7.66 -10.20 -11.44
CA ALA A 35 6.57 -10.21 -12.42
C ALA A 35 6.62 -8.98 -13.35
N LEU A 36 6.95 -7.80 -12.80
CA LEU A 36 7.13 -6.58 -13.59
C LEU A 36 8.32 -6.68 -14.55
N GLU A 37 9.43 -7.27 -14.12
CA GLU A 37 10.57 -7.54 -14.99
C GLU A 37 10.23 -8.52 -16.12
N ASP A 38 9.52 -9.60 -15.80
CA ASP A 38 9.14 -10.65 -16.75
C ASP A 38 8.27 -10.12 -17.89
N ILE A 39 7.41 -9.12 -17.62
CA ILE A 39 6.59 -8.46 -18.65
C ILE A 39 7.30 -7.28 -19.33
N GLY A 40 8.54 -6.98 -18.94
CA GLY A 40 9.33 -5.89 -19.51
C GLY A 40 8.86 -4.49 -19.08
N TYR A 41 8.24 -4.34 -17.91
CA TYR A 41 7.86 -3.04 -17.38
C TYR A 41 9.10 -2.19 -17.07
N LYS A 42 9.13 -0.94 -17.56
CA LYS A 42 10.23 0.03 -17.38
C LYS A 42 9.76 1.41 -16.92
N GLY A 43 8.50 1.50 -16.49
CA GLY A 43 7.93 2.74 -15.96
C GLY A 43 8.33 2.99 -14.50
N PHE A 44 7.70 4.00 -13.90
CA PHE A 44 7.94 4.36 -12.51
C PHE A 44 7.06 3.55 -11.55
N LEU A 45 7.66 3.09 -10.45
CA LEU A 45 6.92 2.58 -9.30
C LEU A 45 6.68 3.75 -8.34
N THR A 46 5.47 4.29 -8.38
CA THR A 46 5.06 5.38 -7.48
C THR A 46 4.53 4.78 -6.18
N ILE A 47 5.08 5.20 -5.06
CA ILE A 47 4.57 4.85 -3.73
C ILE A 47 3.61 5.95 -3.29
N GLU A 48 2.36 5.59 -3.05
CA GLU A 48 1.38 6.46 -2.39
C GLU A 48 1.31 6.08 -0.90
N ARG A 49 1.53 7.06 -0.02
CA ARG A 49 1.53 6.90 1.44
C ARG A 49 0.51 7.86 2.05
N GLU A 50 -0.38 7.36 2.90
CA GLU A 50 -1.14 8.23 3.78
C GLU A 50 -0.24 8.63 4.96
N CYS A 51 0.55 9.68 4.73
CA CYS A 51 1.54 10.12 5.69
C CYS A 51 0.88 10.55 7.01
N GLY A 52 1.54 10.20 8.12
CA GLY A 52 1.14 10.68 9.45
C GLY A 52 1.56 12.14 9.68
N ALA A 53 1.66 12.54 10.95
CA ALA A 53 2.08 13.89 11.33
C ALA A 53 3.51 14.27 10.87
N ASN A 54 4.33 13.29 10.46
CA ASN A 54 5.70 13.50 10.01
C ASN A 54 6.01 12.72 8.70
N PRO A 55 5.52 13.21 7.54
CA PRO A 55 5.72 12.58 6.24
C PRO A 55 7.20 12.33 5.88
N TYR A 56 8.12 13.18 6.36
CA TYR A 56 9.55 13.04 6.07
C TYR A 56 10.14 11.77 6.72
N ALA A 57 9.74 11.47 7.96
CA ALA A 57 10.20 10.27 8.64
C ALA A 57 9.68 9.00 7.94
N ASP A 58 8.42 9.02 7.50
CA ASP A 58 7.79 7.91 6.78
C ASP A 58 8.49 7.62 5.45
N ILE A 59 8.83 8.67 4.69
CA ILE A 59 9.57 8.52 3.42
C ILE A 59 10.98 7.97 3.67
N LYS A 60 11.67 8.41 4.74
CA LYS A 60 13.04 7.96 5.04
C LYS A 60 13.11 6.47 5.36
N MET A 61 12.04 5.85 5.84
CA MET A 61 11.99 4.41 6.08
C MET A 61 11.87 3.59 4.77
N ALA A 62 11.49 4.24 3.67
CA ALA A 62 11.23 3.58 2.38
C ALA A 62 12.42 3.61 1.41
N VAL A 63 13.60 4.11 1.82
CA VAL A 63 14.83 4.27 1.00
C VAL A 63 16.03 3.54 1.56
#